data_AF-B3MNI4-F1
#
_entry.id   AF-B3MNI4-F1
#
_cell.length_a   1.000
_cell.length_b   1.000
_cell.length_c   1.000
_cell.angle_alpha   90.00
_cell.angle_beta   90.00
_cell.angle_gamma   90.00
#
_symmetry.space_group_name_H-M   'P 1'
#
loop_
_entity.id
_entity.type
_entity.pdbx_description
1 polymer ?
#
loop_
_entity_poly.entity_id
_entity_poly.type
_entity_poly.pdbx_seq_one_letter_code
_entity_poly.pdbx_strand_id
1 'polypeptide(L)'
;MRRLLGVLFLVIILIFVLTASSTYDEESFSWDLQNLQRFVKCRDKHYVGTKEFYFNYWVLKNYIRAEHGQLSCFSNVTYTTHADYRYLDNLVPLLERWRSPLSLALYAPGADFQPTLDSILWLRQCHPGSHLVRELTSFHFYFDVNHLPQVVPRSKVALRREVNCSAPPPYKNVKMDQMYRGQKRLDYPVNIGRNLARFASLTHFVLASDIELYPTPGLVPNYLKFYSRKVLGKHGSVSLSRLVHVLRIFEVQANETIPKTKPELQRMFRSGAAVLFHINICADCHRGPLLEEWMNETVNSQDLNVFNVAHRTQPYNTWEPIFIGTVDDPPYDERLSWEGQKDKMTQAYAMCVLGYEFQILDNAFLVHKPGIKRGRPRMGFFQAQRTDTLINRKILRELHVMYGSRSGCLI
;
A
#
# COMPACT_ATOMS: atom_id res chain seq x y z
N MET A 1 8.47 -42.89 20.27
CA MET A 1 8.72 -41.73 19.37
C MET A 1 7.43 -41.09 18.82
N ARG A 2 6.36 -40.94 19.61
CA ARG A 2 5.13 -40.21 19.21
C ARG A 2 4.68 -39.15 20.23
N ARG A 3 5.45 -38.90 21.29
CA ARG A 3 5.15 -37.89 22.32
C ARG A 3 6.03 -36.63 22.26
N LEU A 4 7.09 -36.60 21.44
CA LEU A 4 7.93 -35.40 21.25
C LEU A 4 7.46 -34.46 20.12
N LEU A 5 6.65 -34.93 19.17
CA LEU A 5 6.13 -34.06 18.10
C LEU A 5 5.02 -33.11 18.57
N GLY A 6 4.27 -33.47 19.61
CA GLY A 6 3.21 -32.62 20.17
C GLY A 6 3.74 -31.43 20.98
N VAL A 7 4.90 -31.60 21.63
CA VAL A 7 5.51 -30.54 22.46
C VAL A 7 6.19 -29.48 21.59
N LEU A 8 6.80 -29.86 20.46
CA LEU A 8 7.44 -28.91 19.55
C LEU A 8 6.41 -28.02 18.82
N PHE A 9 5.22 -28.54 18.52
CA PHE A 9 4.15 -27.78 17.87
C PHE A 9 3.50 -26.77 18.82
N LEU A 10 3.38 -27.12 20.11
CA LEU A 10 2.89 -26.20 21.16
C LEU A 10 3.90 -25.07 21.47
N VAL A 11 5.20 -25.36 21.42
CA VAL A 11 6.25 -24.36 21.67
C VAL A 11 6.37 -23.34 20.52
N ILE A 12 6.10 -23.74 19.27
CA ILE A 12 6.10 -22.81 18.12
C ILE A 12 4.90 -21.85 18.15
N ILE A 13 3.75 -22.30 18.65
CA ILE A 13 2.59 -21.42 18.86
C ILE A 13 2.83 -20.45 20.01
N LEU A 14 3.50 -20.87 21.08
CA LEU A 14 3.78 -20.02 22.24
C LEU A 14 4.77 -18.87 21.97
N ILE A 15 5.69 -19.02 21.00
CA ILE A 15 6.69 -17.97 20.69
C ILE A 15 6.08 -16.80 19.91
N PHE A 16 4.93 -16.98 19.25
CA PHE A 16 4.20 -15.88 18.63
C PHE A 16 3.42 -15.01 19.63
N VAL A 17 3.27 -15.46 20.89
CA VAL A 17 2.39 -14.82 21.90
C VAL A 17 3.11 -13.78 22.77
N LEU A 18 4.45 -13.79 22.86
CA LEU A 18 5.15 -13.02 23.91
C LEU A 18 5.72 -11.65 23.51
N THR A 19 5.36 -11.08 22.36
CA THR A 19 5.66 -9.66 22.07
C THR A 19 4.48 -8.90 21.43
N ALA A 20 3.31 -8.98 22.05
CA ALA A 20 2.29 -7.96 21.90
C ALA A 20 1.53 -7.80 23.22
N SER A 21 1.82 -6.72 23.94
CA SER A 21 0.92 -6.21 24.96
C SER A 21 -0.34 -5.71 24.25
N SER A 22 -1.33 -6.58 24.13
CA SER A 22 -2.75 -6.20 24.13
C SER A 22 -3.55 -7.44 24.51
N THR A 23 -4.39 -7.33 25.53
CA THR A 23 -5.35 -8.33 25.99
C THR A 23 -6.47 -8.50 24.97
N TYR A 24 -6.13 -8.94 23.76
CA TYR A 24 -7.08 -9.48 22.81
C TYR A 24 -7.17 -10.98 23.05
N ASP A 25 -8.30 -11.39 23.62
CA ASP A 25 -8.66 -12.79 23.78
C ASP A 25 -8.76 -13.48 22.42
N GLU A 26 -8.10 -14.64 22.27
CA GLU A 26 -8.08 -15.44 21.04
C GLU A 26 -9.51 -15.83 20.61
N GLU A 27 -10.40 -16.06 21.57
CA GLU A 27 -11.81 -16.39 21.30
C GLU A 27 -12.55 -15.22 20.62
N SER A 28 -12.29 -14.01 21.09
CA SER A 28 -12.87 -12.77 20.55
C SER A 28 -12.40 -12.50 19.11
N PHE A 29 -11.11 -12.73 18.83
CA PHE A 29 -10.59 -12.61 17.45
C PHE A 29 -11.16 -13.68 16.51
N SER A 30 -11.32 -14.92 17.01
CA SER A 30 -11.97 -16.00 16.27
C SER A 30 -13.41 -15.67 15.88
N TRP A 31 -14.19 -15.08 16.81
CA TRP A 31 -15.55 -14.63 16.51
C TRP A 31 -15.60 -13.56 15.41
N ASP A 32 -14.69 -12.57 15.46
CA ASP A 32 -14.62 -11.52 14.44
C ASP A 32 -14.33 -12.09 13.04
N LEU A 33 -13.41 -13.05 12.94
CA LEU A 33 -13.11 -13.72 11.68
C LEU A 33 -14.29 -14.55 11.14
N GLN A 34 -15.03 -15.25 11.99
CA GLN A 34 -16.24 -15.98 11.59
C GLN A 34 -17.32 -15.04 11.06
N ASN A 35 -17.48 -13.88 11.70
CA ASN A 35 -18.41 -12.85 11.25
C ASN A 35 -18.00 -12.30 9.87
N LEU A 36 -16.70 -12.01 9.68
CA LEU A 36 -16.17 -11.60 8.37
C LEU A 36 -16.40 -12.68 7.30
N GLN A 37 -16.12 -13.95 7.60
CA GLN A 37 -16.37 -15.06 6.69
C GLN A 37 -17.82 -15.12 6.20
N ARG A 38 -18.78 -14.83 7.08
CA ARG A 38 -20.21 -14.89 6.77
C ARG A 38 -20.67 -13.74 5.87
N PHE A 39 -20.14 -12.54 6.06
CA PHE A 39 -20.69 -11.33 5.45
C PHE A 39 -19.80 -10.70 4.36
N VAL A 40 -18.49 -10.97 4.37
CA VAL A 40 -17.59 -10.51 3.31
C VAL A 40 -17.72 -11.43 2.10
N LYS A 41 -18.33 -10.90 1.03
CA LYS A 41 -18.53 -11.64 -0.22
C LYS A 41 -17.25 -11.65 -1.06
N CYS A 42 -16.31 -12.52 -0.71
CA CYS A 42 -15.08 -12.71 -1.48
C CYS A 42 -14.85 -14.20 -1.77
N ARG A 43 -13.90 -14.48 -2.68
CA ARG A 43 -13.46 -15.84 -2.99
C ARG A 43 -11.95 -15.94 -2.84
N ASP A 44 -11.50 -17.04 -2.25
CA ASP A 44 -10.09 -17.35 -2.14
C ASP A 44 -9.50 -17.48 -3.55
N LYS A 45 -8.35 -16.85 -3.77
CA LYS A 45 -7.68 -16.82 -5.07
C LYS A 45 -6.61 -17.90 -5.14
N HIS A 46 -6.41 -18.47 -6.32
CA HIS A 46 -5.27 -19.37 -6.55
C HIS A 46 -3.95 -18.62 -6.50
N TYR A 47 -3.14 -18.94 -5.49
CA TYR A 47 -1.84 -18.33 -5.32
C TYR A 47 -0.74 -18.95 -6.20
N VAL A 48 -0.80 -18.68 -7.51
CA VAL A 48 0.13 -19.21 -8.53
C VAL A 48 0.93 -18.11 -9.22
N GLY A 49 2.14 -18.47 -9.67
CA GLY A 49 2.98 -17.61 -10.51
C GLY A 49 2.51 -17.65 -11.96
N THR A 50 2.33 -16.49 -12.59
CA THR A 50 1.98 -16.39 -14.02
C THR A 50 2.93 -15.46 -14.76
N LYS A 51 3.05 -15.68 -16.06
CA LYS A 51 3.69 -14.77 -17.00
C LYS A 51 2.64 -14.37 -18.01
N GLU A 52 2.34 -13.08 -18.11
CA GLU A 52 1.25 -12.59 -18.94
C GLU A 52 1.64 -11.29 -19.63
N PHE A 53 1.08 -11.07 -20.81
CA PHE A 53 1.11 -9.75 -21.44
C PHE A 53 -0.11 -8.97 -20.96
N TYR A 54 0.12 -7.75 -20.54
CA TYR A 54 -0.90 -6.83 -20.05
C TYR A 54 -0.72 -5.49 -20.76
N PHE A 55 -1.55 -5.23 -21.77
CA PHE A 55 -1.33 -4.17 -22.75
C PHE A 55 0.09 -4.21 -23.34
N ASN A 56 0.87 -3.14 -23.15
CA ASN A 56 2.25 -3.01 -23.61
C ASN A 56 3.26 -3.43 -22.53
N TYR A 57 2.84 -4.22 -21.54
CA TYR A 57 3.71 -4.71 -20.47
C TYR A 57 3.81 -6.23 -20.48
N TRP A 58 5.02 -6.74 -20.25
CA TRP A 58 5.22 -8.12 -19.83
C TRP A 58 5.27 -8.18 -18.31
N VAL A 59 4.40 -9.01 -17.72
CA VAL A 59 4.20 -9.10 -16.28
C VAL A 59 4.58 -10.48 -15.77
N LEU A 60 5.37 -10.52 -14.71
CA LEU A 60 5.69 -11.71 -13.93
C LEU A 60 4.97 -11.62 -12.58
N LYS A 61 3.70 -12.06 -12.56
CA LYS A 61 2.87 -12.06 -11.36
C LYS A 61 3.28 -13.21 -10.45
N ASN A 62 3.31 -12.96 -9.14
CA ASN A 62 3.77 -13.89 -8.11
C ASN A 62 5.11 -14.56 -8.47
N TYR A 63 6.06 -13.80 -9.01
CA TYR A 63 7.36 -14.34 -9.45
C TYR A 63 8.12 -14.94 -8.26
N ILE A 64 8.22 -14.21 -7.15
CA ILE A 64 8.65 -14.74 -5.85
C ILE A 64 7.48 -14.57 -4.89
N ARG A 65 7.01 -15.69 -4.33
CA ARG A 65 5.88 -15.73 -3.41
C ARG A 65 6.35 -15.57 -1.95
N ALA A 66 5.53 -14.92 -1.16
CA ALA A 66 5.58 -14.98 0.29
C ALA A 66 5.33 -16.42 0.80
N GLU A 67 5.92 -16.76 1.95
CA GLU A 67 5.92 -18.11 2.53
C GLU A 67 4.67 -18.42 3.36
N HIS A 68 3.76 -17.46 3.56
CA HIS A 68 2.48 -17.67 4.28
C HIS A 68 1.51 -18.68 3.62
N GLY A 69 1.76 -19.12 2.38
CA GLY A 69 0.91 -20.09 1.69
C GLY A 69 -0.44 -19.51 1.23
N GLN A 70 -1.50 -20.34 1.21
CA GLN A 70 -2.86 -19.87 0.86
C GLN A 70 -3.44 -19.02 1.99
N LEU A 71 -4.27 -18.04 1.63
CA LEU A 71 -4.96 -17.18 2.58
C LEU A 71 -6.45 -17.14 2.25
N SER A 72 -7.28 -17.17 3.28
CA SER A 72 -8.69 -16.83 3.13
C SER A 72 -8.85 -15.37 2.78
N CYS A 73 -9.68 -15.05 1.79
CA CYS A 73 -9.79 -13.68 1.26
C CYS A 73 -10.24 -12.66 2.32
N PHE A 74 -10.99 -13.07 3.34
CA PHE A 74 -11.52 -12.19 4.37
C PHE A 74 -10.63 -12.06 5.62
N SER A 75 -9.57 -12.87 5.76
CA SER A 75 -8.85 -13.02 7.03
C SER A 75 -7.73 -12.01 7.25
N ASN A 76 -7.43 -11.18 6.25
CA ASN A 76 -6.34 -10.22 6.32
C ASN A 76 -6.60 -9.01 5.42
N VAL A 77 -5.75 -8.00 5.52
CA VAL A 77 -5.66 -6.86 4.60
C VAL A 77 -4.33 -6.99 3.87
N THR A 78 -4.24 -6.76 2.56
CA THR A 78 -2.93 -6.76 1.86
C THR A 78 -2.45 -5.31 1.69
N TYR A 79 -1.20 -5.02 2.06
CA TYR A 79 -0.55 -3.77 1.66
C TYR A 79 -0.12 -3.91 0.21
N THR A 80 -0.64 -3.06 -0.66
CA THR A 80 -0.37 -3.13 -2.10
C THR A 80 0.46 -1.93 -2.49
N THR A 81 1.63 -2.19 -3.04
CA THR A 81 2.60 -1.14 -3.31
C THR A 81 3.44 -1.44 -4.53
N HIS A 82 4.18 -0.43 -4.95
CA HIS A 82 4.99 -0.47 -6.15
C HIS A 82 6.28 0.31 -5.91
N ALA A 83 7.35 -0.10 -6.58
CA ALA A 83 8.65 0.57 -6.48
C ALA A 83 9.51 0.32 -7.72
N ASP A 84 10.58 1.11 -7.85
CA ASP A 84 11.81 0.61 -8.45
C ASP A 84 12.77 0.17 -7.35
N TYR A 85 13.85 -0.52 -7.69
CA TYR A 85 14.69 -1.15 -6.67
C TYR A 85 15.33 -0.16 -5.69
N ARG A 86 15.45 1.13 -6.01
CA ARG A 86 16.10 2.13 -5.15
C ARG A 86 15.34 2.40 -3.85
N TYR A 87 14.04 2.12 -3.83
CA TYR A 87 13.17 2.34 -2.67
C TYR A 87 13.03 1.11 -1.77
N LEU A 88 13.77 0.02 -2.05
CA LEU A 88 13.65 -1.23 -1.31
C LEU A 88 14.25 -1.19 0.11
N ASP A 89 14.93 -0.12 0.48
CA ASP A 89 15.30 0.18 1.86
C ASP A 89 14.07 0.37 2.77
N ASN A 90 12.93 0.76 2.21
CA ASN A 90 11.67 0.94 2.91
C ASN A 90 10.94 -0.36 3.24
N LEU A 91 11.29 -1.48 2.58
CA LEU A 91 10.49 -2.71 2.66
C LEU A 91 10.45 -3.26 4.08
N VAL A 92 11.60 -3.40 4.74
CA VAL A 92 11.64 -4.00 6.08
C VAL A 92 11.02 -3.08 7.14
N PRO A 93 11.32 -1.78 7.21
CA PRO A 93 10.62 -0.85 8.10
C PRO A 93 9.10 -0.87 7.93
N LEU A 94 8.62 -0.98 6.68
CA LEU A 94 7.20 -1.13 6.39
C LEU A 94 6.64 -2.44 6.96
N LEU A 95 7.30 -3.58 6.71
CA LEU A 95 6.86 -4.89 7.19
C LEU A 95 6.86 -5.01 8.72
N GLU A 96 7.83 -4.37 9.39
CA GLU A 96 7.90 -4.36 10.86
C GLU A 96 6.65 -3.75 11.50
N ARG A 97 6.05 -2.75 10.84
CA ARG A 97 4.83 -2.07 11.27
C ARG A 97 3.56 -2.72 10.73
N TRP A 98 3.59 -3.17 9.47
CA TRP A 98 2.44 -3.73 8.78
C TRP A 98 2.05 -5.12 9.28
N ARG A 99 3.03 -6.02 9.48
CA ARG A 99 2.85 -7.38 10.04
C ARG A 99 1.71 -8.19 9.41
N SER A 100 1.58 -8.10 8.09
CA SER A 100 0.49 -8.66 7.32
C SER A 100 0.93 -8.82 5.85
N PRO A 101 0.22 -9.57 4.97
CA PRO A 101 0.63 -9.77 3.58
C PRO A 101 0.90 -8.46 2.83
N LEU A 102 1.96 -8.46 2.03
CA LEU A 102 2.38 -7.35 1.19
C LEU A 102 2.56 -7.83 -0.26
N SER A 103 1.89 -7.16 -1.19
CA SER A 103 2.05 -7.35 -2.63
C SER A 103 2.85 -6.18 -3.20
N LEU A 104 4.01 -6.47 -3.77
CA LEU A 104 4.96 -5.47 -4.28
C LEU A 104 5.21 -5.66 -5.78
N ALA A 105 4.77 -4.69 -6.57
CA ALA A 105 5.05 -4.62 -8.01
C ALA A 105 6.31 -3.77 -8.30
N LEU A 106 7.32 -4.40 -8.92
CA LEU A 106 8.60 -3.75 -9.22
C LEU A 106 8.74 -3.47 -10.72
N TYR A 107 8.91 -2.20 -11.06
CA TYR A 107 9.26 -1.80 -12.41
C TYR A 107 10.76 -1.95 -12.61
N ALA A 108 11.18 -2.80 -13.54
CA ALA A 108 12.59 -3.14 -13.69
C ALA A 108 13.00 -3.26 -15.18
N PRO A 109 12.82 -2.20 -15.98
CA PRO A 109 13.06 -2.24 -17.43
C PRO A 109 14.52 -2.53 -17.78
N GLY A 110 14.74 -3.30 -18.85
CA GLY A 110 16.05 -3.56 -19.43
C GLY A 110 17.05 -4.10 -18.40
N ALA A 111 18.14 -3.35 -18.21
CA ALA A 111 19.21 -3.75 -17.29
C ALA A 111 18.85 -3.56 -15.80
N ASP A 112 17.74 -2.88 -15.46
CA ASP A 112 17.31 -2.70 -14.06
C ASP A 112 16.79 -4.02 -13.43
N PHE A 113 16.42 -5.01 -14.25
CA PHE A 113 15.94 -6.31 -13.76
C PHE A 113 16.94 -7.02 -12.84
N GLN A 114 18.21 -7.09 -13.24
CA GLN A 114 19.19 -7.86 -12.49
C GLN A 114 19.50 -7.26 -11.11
N PRO A 115 19.79 -5.94 -10.98
CA PRO A 115 19.91 -5.28 -9.67
C PRO A 115 18.65 -5.42 -8.82
N THR A 116 17.46 -5.32 -9.42
CA THR A 116 16.19 -5.51 -8.70
C THR A 116 16.08 -6.91 -8.09
N LEU A 117 16.41 -7.94 -8.87
CA LEU A 117 16.42 -9.32 -8.38
C LEU A 117 17.50 -9.53 -7.29
N ASP A 118 18.69 -8.96 -7.46
CA ASP A 118 19.76 -9.00 -6.45
C ASP A 118 19.33 -8.33 -5.14
N SER A 119 18.64 -7.18 -5.22
CA SER A 119 18.06 -6.49 -4.06
C SER A 119 17.05 -7.38 -3.31
N ILE A 120 16.16 -8.08 -4.03
CA ILE A 120 15.19 -8.98 -3.40
C ILE A 120 15.89 -10.15 -2.71
N LEU A 121 16.87 -10.77 -3.36
CA LEU A 121 17.60 -11.89 -2.77
C LEU A 121 18.41 -11.45 -1.54
N TRP A 122 19.08 -10.29 -1.61
CA TRP A 122 19.80 -9.73 -0.47
C TRP A 122 18.83 -9.46 0.70
N LEU A 123 17.64 -8.90 0.45
CA LEU A 123 16.62 -8.69 1.50
C LEU A 123 16.12 -10.01 2.11
N ARG A 124 15.99 -11.07 1.30
CA ARG A 124 15.51 -12.39 1.75
C ARG A 124 16.59 -13.25 2.43
N GLN A 125 17.87 -12.99 2.21
CA GLN A 125 18.99 -13.80 2.72
C GLN A 125 19.83 -13.06 3.78
N CYS A 126 20.07 -11.76 3.61
CA CYS A 126 21.10 -11.02 4.34
C CYS A 126 20.57 -9.99 5.33
N HIS A 127 19.43 -9.35 5.04
CA HIS A 127 18.89 -8.33 5.94
C HIS A 127 18.45 -8.95 7.29
N PRO A 128 18.64 -8.27 8.44
CA PRO A 128 18.16 -8.78 9.73
C PRO A 128 16.66 -9.10 9.77
N GLY A 129 15.84 -8.28 9.10
CA GLY A 129 14.41 -8.52 8.90
C GLY A 129 14.05 -9.48 7.75
N SER A 130 14.98 -10.33 7.29
CA SER A 130 14.76 -11.23 6.14
C SER A 130 13.60 -12.20 6.33
N HIS A 131 13.33 -12.63 7.57
CA HIS A 131 12.19 -13.46 7.91
C HIS A 131 10.85 -12.80 7.53
N LEU A 132 10.69 -11.49 7.80
CA LEU A 132 9.49 -10.74 7.43
C LEU A 132 9.32 -10.67 5.91
N VAL A 133 10.43 -10.43 5.19
CA VAL A 133 10.42 -10.35 3.73
C VAL A 133 9.98 -11.69 3.13
N ARG A 134 10.52 -12.80 3.64
CA ARG A 134 10.17 -14.16 3.20
C ARG A 134 8.72 -14.51 3.51
N GLU A 135 8.27 -14.22 4.72
CA GLU A 135 6.95 -14.61 5.22
C GLU A 135 5.81 -13.80 4.60
N LEU A 136 6.01 -12.49 4.41
CA LEU A 136 4.92 -11.56 4.14
C LEU A 136 4.92 -10.97 2.73
N THR A 137 6.06 -10.97 2.00
CA THR A 137 6.15 -10.24 0.73
C THR A 137 6.10 -11.13 -0.51
N SER A 138 5.14 -10.81 -1.39
CA SER A 138 5.05 -11.34 -2.75
C SER A 138 5.56 -10.31 -3.74
N PHE A 139 6.50 -10.71 -4.59
CA PHE A 139 7.13 -9.85 -5.57
C PHE A 139 6.59 -10.13 -6.97
N HIS A 140 6.28 -9.04 -7.67
CA HIS A 140 5.85 -9.05 -9.06
C HIS A 140 6.79 -8.17 -9.86
N PHE A 141 7.08 -8.54 -11.11
CA PHE A 141 7.83 -7.69 -12.02
C PHE A 141 6.96 -7.28 -13.18
N TYR A 142 7.21 -6.09 -13.70
CA TYR A 142 6.62 -5.64 -14.94
C TYR A 142 7.61 -4.79 -15.74
N PHE A 143 7.51 -4.92 -17.06
CA PHE A 143 8.43 -4.31 -18.04
C PHE A 143 7.62 -3.79 -19.21
N ASP A 144 7.97 -2.62 -19.74
CA ASP A 144 7.49 -2.23 -21.07
C ASP A 144 8.05 -3.24 -22.10
N VAL A 145 7.23 -3.69 -23.05
CA VAL A 145 7.63 -4.67 -24.07
C VAL A 145 8.76 -4.18 -24.98
N ASN A 146 8.99 -2.87 -25.07
CA ASN A 146 10.12 -2.29 -25.79
C ASN A 146 11.40 -2.24 -24.95
N HIS A 147 11.31 -2.54 -23.65
CA HIS A 147 12.38 -2.45 -22.67
C HIS A 147 12.46 -3.73 -21.82
N LEU A 148 12.38 -4.89 -22.48
CA LEU A 148 12.52 -6.18 -21.82
C LEU A 148 13.97 -6.45 -21.38
N PRO A 149 14.18 -7.14 -20.24
CA PRO A 149 15.50 -7.66 -19.89
C PRO A 149 15.95 -8.75 -20.88
N GLN A 150 17.26 -8.90 -21.07
CA GLN A 150 17.81 -9.91 -21.97
C GLN A 150 17.48 -11.35 -21.52
N VAL A 151 17.55 -11.61 -20.21
CA VAL A 151 17.31 -12.92 -19.63
C VAL A 151 16.49 -12.78 -18.34
N VAL A 152 15.43 -13.58 -18.23
CA VAL A 152 14.66 -13.75 -16.99
C VAL A 152 14.74 -15.21 -16.55
N PRO A 153 15.50 -15.53 -15.49
CA PRO A 153 15.57 -16.90 -14.98
C PRO A 153 14.20 -17.36 -14.47
N ARG A 154 13.99 -18.67 -14.38
CA ARG A 154 12.83 -19.21 -13.64
C ARG A 154 12.99 -18.86 -12.16
N SER A 155 11.90 -18.51 -11.47
CA SER A 155 11.96 -18.08 -10.07
C SER A 155 12.62 -19.10 -9.14
N LYS A 156 12.36 -20.41 -9.35
CA LYS A 156 13.04 -21.50 -8.61
C LYS A 156 14.56 -21.49 -8.80
N VAL A 157 15.06 -21.07 -9.97
CA VAL A 157 16.50 -20.97 -10.24
C VAL A 157 17.05 -19.70 -9.61
N ALA A 158 16.36 -18.57 -9.77
CA ALA A 158 16.74 -17.30 -9.15
C ALA A 158 16.87 -17.40 -7.62
N LEU A 159 15.93 -18.08 -6.95
CA LEU A 159 15.93 -18.25 -5.49
C LEU A 159 17.04 -19.15 -4.96
N ARG A 160 17.69 -19.97 -5.81
CA ARG A 160 18.82 -20.81 -5.42
C ARG A 160 20.16 -20.07 -5.46
N ARG A 161 20.20 -18.86 -6.01
CA ARG A 161 21.42 -18.07 -6.08
C ARG A 161 21.80 -17.58 -4.68
N GLU A 162 23.02 -17.89 -4.27
CA GLU A 162 23.60 -17.39 -3.02
C GLU A 162 24.01 -15.93 -3.19
N VAL A 163 23.71 -15.11 -2.19
CA VAL A 163 24.09 -13.69 -2.13
C VAL A 163 25.19 -13.50 -1.10
N ASN A 164 26.21 -12.71 -1.46
CA ASN A 164 27.24 -12.29 -0.52
C ASN A 164 26.68 -11.25 0.46
N CYS A 165 26.37 -11.67 1.69
CA CYS A 165 25.82 -10.78 2.72
C CYS A 165 26.82 -9.78 3.30
N SER A 166 28.12 -9.94 3.02
CA SER A 166 29.13 -8.94 3.35
C SER A 166 29.15 -7.77 2.37
N ALA A 167 28.55 -7.92 1.19
CA ALA A 167 28.43 -6.85 0.20
C ALA A 167 27.31 -5.87 0.58
N PRO A 168 27.44 -4.58 0.23
CA PRO A 168 26.38 -3.60 0.47
C PRO A 168 25.11 -3.97 -0.32
N PRO A 169 23.92 -3.62 0.20
CA PRO A 169 22.66 -3.89 -0.49
C PRO A 169 22.62 -3.21 -1.87
N PRO A 170 22.24 -3.91 -2.96
CA PRO A 170 22.26 -3.35 -4.32
C PRO A 170 21.33 -2.15 -4.56
N TYR A 171 20.34 -1.95 -3.69
CA TYR A 171 19.41 -0.83 -3.77
C TYR A 171 19.93 0.48 -3.15
N LYS A 172 21.01 0.41 -2.38
CA LYS A 172 21.48 1.54 -1.56
C LYS A 172 22.28 2.54 -2.41
N ASN A 173 21.99 3.83 -2.23
CA ASN A 173 22.71 4.96 -2.86
C ASN A 173 22.72 4.94 -4.39
N VAL A 174 21.72 4.32 -5.01
CA VAL A 174 21.59 4.23 -6.47
C VAL A 174 21.00 5.53 -7.00
N LYS A 175 21.70 6.16 -7.94
CA LYS A 175 21.24 7.38 -8.62
C LYS A 175 20.44 7.04 -9.86
N MET A 176 19.56 7.95 -10.25
CA MET A 176 18.65 7.75 -11.39
C MET A 176 19.39 7.56 -12.72
N ASP A 177 20.49 8.28 -12.94
CA ASP A 177 21.35 8.21 -14.13
C ASP A 177 22.11 6.88 -14.27
N GLN A 178 22.26 6.14 -13.18
CA GLN A 178 22.86 4.79 -13.18
C GLN A 178 21.86 3.71 -13.61
N MET A 179 20.55 3.97 -13.50
CA MET A 179 19.50 3.04 -13.89
C MET A 179 19.26 3.06 -15.39
N TYR A 180 18.87 1.91 -15.94
CA TYR A 180 18.40 1.80 -17.32
C TYR A 180 17.22 2.75 -17.58
N ARG A 181 16.25 2.83 -16.66
CA ARG A 181 15.13 3.77 -16.74
C ARG A 181 15.59 5.21 -16.94
N GLY A 182 16.58 5.67 -16.17
CA GLY A 182 17.11 7.03 -16.28
C GLY A 182 17.90 7.25 -17.57
N GLN A 183 18.76 6.29 -17.95
CA GLN A 183 19.53 6.34 -19.19
C GLN A 183 18.65 6.40 -20.44
N LYS A 184 17.52 5.68 -20.42
CA LYS A 184 16.53 5.68 -21.50
C LYS A 184 15.45 6.76 -21.36
N ARG A 185 15.49 7.57 -20.28
CA ARG A 185 14.53 8.64 -19.98
C ARG A 185 13.08 8.14 -19.99
N LEU A 186 12.84 6.97 -19.39
CA LEU A 186 11.50 6.38 -19.31
C LEU A 186 10.76 6.96 -18.11
N ASP A 187 9.51 7.36 -18.34
CA ASP A 187 8.57 7.71 -17.27
C ASP A 187 8.28 6.47 -16.40
N TYR A 188 7.92 6.70 -15.13
CA TYR A 188 7.51 5.61 -14.23
C TYR A 188 6.03 5.26 -14.44
N PRO A 189 5.71 4.05 -14.91
CA PRO A 189 4.33 3.56 -15.05
C PRO A 189 3.71 3.20 -13.69
N VAL A 190 3.55 4.20 -12.83
CA VAL A 190 3.20 4.07 -11.42
C VAL A 190 1.86 3.34 -11.21
N ASN A 191 0.88 3.64 -12.05
CA ASN A 191 -0.47 3.09 -11.93
C ASN A 191 -0.59 1.65 -12.42
N ILE A 192 0.27 1.21 -13.36
CA ILE A 192 0.41 -0.21 -13.71
C ILE A 192 0.87 -0.98 -12.46
N GLY A 193 1.88 -0.48 -11.76
CA GLY A 193 2.36 -1.10 -10.52
C GLY A 193 1.29 -1.17 -9.44
N ARG A 194 0.56 -0.08 -9.20
CA ARG A 194 -0.54 -0.03 -8.22
C ARG A 194 -1.62 -1.07 -8.52
N ASN A 195 -2.13 -1.08 -9.75
CA ASN A 195 -3.18 -2.02 -10.15
C ASN A 195 -2.67 -3.46 -10.13
N LEU A 196 -1.44 -3.73 -10.59
CA LEU A 196 -0.86 -5.07 -10.58
C LEU A 196 -0.76 -5.64 -9.16
N ALA A 197 -0.20 -4.87 -8.21
CA ALA A 197 -0.11 -5.30 -6.82
C ALA A 197 -1.50 -5.52 -6.20
N ARG A 198 -2.44 -4.61 -6.50
CA ARG A 198 -3.82 -4.72 -6.04
C ARG A 198 -4.51 -5.98 -6.56
N PHE A 199 -4.44 -6.25 -7.86
CA PHE A 199 -5.11 -7.41 -8.45
C PHE A 199 -4.46 -8.74 -8.05
N ALA A 200 -3.14 -8.75 -7.83
CA ALA A 200 -2.41 -9.92 -7.35
C ALA A 200 -2.67 -10.26 -5.87
N SER A 201 -3.26 -9.34 -5.09
CA SER A 201 -3.58 -9.57 -3.68
C SER A 201 -4.54 -10.74 -3.48
N LEU A 202 -4.27 -11.56 -2.46
CA LEU A 202 -5.11 -12.70 -2.08
C LEU A 202 -6.30 -12.29 -1.20
N THR A 203 -6.21 -11.14 -0.54
CA THR A 203 -7.25 -10.63 0.36
C THR A 203 -8.29 -9.80 -0.38
N HIS A 204 -9.47 -9.68 0.21
CA HIS A 204 -10.53 -8.78 -0.22
C HIS A 204 -10.19 -7.33 0.10
N PHE A 205 -9.72 -7.08 1.34
CA PHE A 205 -9.32 -5.76 1.79
C PHE A 205 -7.88 -5.46 1.38
N VAL A 206 -7.65 -4.22 0.92
CA VAL A 206 -6.33 -3.77 0.49
C VAL A 206 -6.07 -2.34 0.95
N LEU A 207 -4.80 -2.06 1.27
CA LEU A 207 -4.28 -0.71 1.47
C LEU A 207 -3.35 -0.39 0.29
N ALA A 208 -3.82 0.37 -0.70
CA ALA A 208 -3.01 0.81 -1.83
C ALA A 208 -2.23 2.06 -1.45
N SER A 209 -0.91 1.93 -1.29
CA SER A 209 -0.07 2.99 -0.73
C SER A 209 1.37 2.90 -1.21
N ASP A 210 2.06 4.04 -1.22
CA ASP A 210 3.45 4.15 -1.64
C ASP A 210 4.37 3.49 -0.59
N ILE A 211 5.45 2.82 -1.01
CA ILE A 211 6.29 1.97 -0.13
C ILE A 211 6.94 2.73 1.05
N GLU A 212 7.05 4.06 0.92
CA GLU A 212 7.62 4.98 1.92
C GLU A 212 6.60 5.41 3.01
N LEU A 213 5.35 4.94 2.94
CA LEU A 213 4.28 5.29 3.87
C LEU A 213 4.02 4.17 4.87
N TYR A 214 4.48 4.38 6.10
CA TYR A 214 4.39 3.37 7.14
C TYR A 214 3.14 3.54 8.01
N PRO A 215 2.35 2.48 8.22
CA PRO A 215 1.14 2.56 9.03
C PRO A 215 1.42 2.59 10.53
N THR A 216 0.41 3.03 11.28
CA THR A 216 0.29 2.78 12.73
C THR A 216 0.44 1.27 13.00
N PRO A 217 1.26 0.82 13.97
CA PRO A 217 1.42 -0.60 14.25
C PRO A 217 0.11 -1.23 14.72
N GLY A 218 -0.13 -2.50 14.39
CA GLY A 218 -1.35 -3.22 14.79
C GLY A 218 -2.61 -2.83 14.00
N LEU A 219 -2.47 -2.06 12.92
CA LEU A 219 -3.60 -1.59 12.10
C LEU A 219 -4.50 -2.71 11.60
N VAL A 220 -3.93 -3.81 11.10
CA VAL A 220 -4.70 -4.91 10.49
C VAL A 220 -5.64 -5.62 11.47
N PRO A 221 -5.18 -6.18 12.61
CA PRO A 221 -6.10 -6.82 13.56
C PRO A 221 -7.14 -5.84 14.10
N ASN A 222 -6.75 -4.59 14.39
CA ASN A 222 -7.69 -3.55 14.83
C ASN A 222 -8.74 -3.23 13.74
N TYR A 223 -8.34 -3.20 12.48
CA TYR A 223 -9.24 -2.95 11.34
C TYR A 223 -10.24 -4.09 11.15
N LEU A 224 -9.79 -5.35 11.21
CA LEU A 224 -10.69 -6.50 11.05
C LEU A 224 -11.74 -6.56 12.17
N LYS A 225 -11.35 -6.30 13.42
CA LYS A 225 -12.31 -6.16 14.54
C LYS A 225 -13.26 -5.00 14.32
N PHE A 226 -12.74 -3.83 13.95
CA PHE A 226 -13.58 -2.65 13.67
C PHE A 226 -14.61 -2.96 12.57
N TYR A 227 -14.17 -3.55 11.46
CA TYR A 227 -15.05 -3.88 10.35
C TYR A 227 -16.10 -4.91 10.76
N SER A 228 -15.70 -5.99 11.44
CA SER A 228 -16.60 -7.01 11.99
C SER A 228 -17.68 -6.40 12.89
N ARG A 229 -17.27 -5.59 13.87
CA ARG A 229 -18.19 -5.15 14.95
C ARG A 229 -18.95 -3.88 14.63
N LYS A 230 -18.32 -2.93 13.94
CA LYS A 230 -18.85 -1.58 13.74
C LYS A 230 -19.42 -1.37 12.35
N VAL A 231 -18.86 -2.02 11.33
CA VAL A 231 -19.36 -1.92 9.95
C VAL A 231 -20.41 -2.99 9.70
N LEU A 232 -20.07 -4.26 9.87
CA LEU A 232 -21.03 -5.36 9.66
C LEU A 232 -22.09 -5.42 10.76
N GLY A 233 -21.70 -5.24 12.03
CA GLY A 233 -22.61 -5.34 13.17
C GLY A 233 -23.71 -4.26 13.25
N LYS A 234 -23.64 -3.18 12.46
CA LYS A 234 -24.60 -2.07 12.49
C LYS A 234 -25.58 -2.04 11.32
N HIS A 235 -25.35 -2.76 10.22
CA HIS A 235 -26.06 -2.50 8.97
C HIS A 235 -26.94 -3.65 8.48
N GLY A 236 -28.27 -3.42 8.52
CA GLY A 236 -29.29 -4.25 7.86
C GLY A 236 -29.67 -3.83 6.44
N SER A 237 -29.12 -2.75 5.86
CA SER A 237 -29.55 -2.27 4.52
C SER A 237 -28.60 -1.32 3.75
N VAL A 238 -27.39 -1.01 4.23
CA VAL A 238 -26.47 -0.10 3.50
C VAL A 238 -25.58 -0.89 2.54
N SER A 239 -25.47 -0.42 1.30
CA SER A 239 -24.58 -1.02 0.30
C SER A 239 -23.11 -0.75 0.65
N LEU A 240 -22.42 -1.75 1.18
CA LEU A 240 -20.99 -1.68 1.53
C LEU A 240 -20.06 -1.55 0.31
N SER A 241 -20.60 -1.61 -0.91
CA SER A 241 -19.80 -1.59 -2.17
C SER A 241 -19.16 -0.24 -2.49
N ARG A 242 -19.47 0.82 -1.74
CA ARG A 242 -19.01 2.21 -2.00
C ARG A 242 -18.50 2.87 -0.73
N LEU A 243 -17.80 2.09 0.08
CA LEU A 243 -17.32 2.52 1.38
C LEU A 243 -15.83 2.21 1.51
N VAL A 244 -15.05 3.22 1.91
CA VAL A 244 -13.61 3.07 2.18
C VAL A 244 -13.24 3.73 3.50
N HIS A 245 -12.15 3.25 4.11
CA HIS A 245 -11.73 3.67 5.44
C HIS A 245 -10.40 4.41 5.37
N VAL A 246 -10.44 5.72 5.58
CA VAL A 246 -9.34 6.63 5.32
C VAL A 246 -8.38 6.71 6.49
N LEU A 247 -7.09 6.73 6.16
CA LEU A 247 -5.98 7.01 7.09
C LEU A 247 -5.44 8.40 6.83
N ARG A 248 -5.15 9.14 7.90
CA ARG A 248 -4.45 10.43 7.82
C ARG A 248 -2.97 10.21 7.50
N ILE A 249 -2.34 11.16 6.81
CA ILE A 249 -0.95 11.03 6.36
C ILE A 249 -0.12 12.18 6.92
N PHE A 250 1.04 11.86 7.48
CA PHE A 250 1.94 12.83 8.08
C PHE A 250 3.37 12.64 7.59
N GLU A 251 4.17 13.69 7.66
CA GLU A 251 5.61 13.66 7.48
C GLU A 251 6.29 13.92 8.83
N VAL A 252 7.34 13.16 9.12
CA VAL A 252 8.13 13.30 10.35
C VAL A 252 9.55 13.72 9.96
N GLN A 253 10.17 14.57 10.77
CA GLN A 253 11.56 15.00 10.53
C GLN A 253 12.52 13.81 10.46
N ALA A 254 13.59 13.91 9.66
CA ALA A 254 14.44 12.77 9.30
C ALA A 254 15.14 12.10 10.50
N ASN A 255 15.43 12.86 11.55
CA ASN A 255 16.13 12.39 12.76
C ASN A 255 15.16 11.96 13.88
N GLU A 256 13.86 12.03 13.66
CA GLU A 256 12.84 11.70 14.64
C GLU A 256 12.40 10.24 14.54
N THR A 257 11.94 9.69 15.66
CA THR A 257 11.34 8.35 15.67
C THR A 257 9.90 8.43 15.19
N ILE A 258 9.53 7.53 14.27
CA ILE A 258 8.16 7.47 13.75
C ILE A 258 7.19 7.15 14.89
N PRO A 259 6.11 7.94 15.09
CA PRO A 259 5.16 7.70 16.15
C PRO A 259 4.49 6.33 16.00
N LYS A 260 4.26 5.66 17.12
CA LYS A 260 3.55 4.38 17.19
C LYS A 260 2.07 4.58 17.50
N THR A 261 1.71 5.70 18.12
CA THR A 261 0.33 5.97 18.57
C THR A 261 -0.10 7.40 18.20
N LYS A 262 -1.41 7.64 18.12
CA LYS A 262 -1.95 8.99 17.87
C LYS A 262 -1.52 10.00 18.95
N PRO A 263 -1.48 9.67 20.25
CA PRO A 263 -0.93 10.58 21.27
C PRO A 263 0.54 10.96 21.07
N GLU A 264 1.39 10.03 20.59
CA GLU A 264 2.76 10.36 20.19
C GLU A 264 2.78 11.32 19.01
N LEU A 265 1.99 11.03 17.96
CA LEU A 265 1.85 11.92 16.81
C LEU A 265 1.36 13.31 17.21
N GLN A 266 0.37 13.43 18.10
CA GLN A 266 -0.13 14.69 18.63
C GLN A 266 0.98 15.50 19.33
N ARG A 267 1.81 14.85 20.15
CA ARG A 267 2.97 15.51 20.78
C ARG A 267 3.97 16.01 19.74
N MET A 268 4.28 15.19 18.73
CA MET A 268 5.20 15.56 17.66
C MET A 268 4.64 16.68 16.77
N PHE A 269 3.33 16.70 16.54
CA PHE A 269 2.67 17.77 15.77
C PHE A 269 2.74 19.10 16.52
N ARG A 270 2.48 19.10 17.84
CA ARG A 270 2.60 20.29 18.70
C ARG A 270 4.03 20.83 18.78
N SER A 271 5.04 19.96 18.75
CA SER A 271 6.44 20.38 18.76
C SER A 271 7.01 20.76 17.38
N GLY A 272 6.25 20.57 16.30
CA GLY A 272 6.72 20.77 14.92
C GLY A 272 7.63 19.64 14.38
N ALA A 273 7.77 18.54 15.12
CA ALA A 273 8.51 17.34 14.71
C ALA A 273 7.74 16.51 13.65
N ALA A 274 6.42 16.67 13.60
CA ALA A 274 5.55 16.11 12.56
C ALA A 274 4.71 17.21 11.90
N VAL A 275 4.45 17.08 10.60
CA VAL A 275 3.59 17.97 9.83
C VAL A 275 2.61 17.18 8.97
N LEU A 276 1.56 17.83 8.48
CA LEU A 276 0.67 17.25 7.48
C LEU A 276 1.48 16.87 6.22
N PHE A 277 1.20 15.69 5.67
CA PHE A 277 1.87 15.22 4.47
C PHE A 277 1.76 16.23 3.32
N HIS A 278 2.90 16.53 2.69
CA HIS A 278 2.96 17.40 1.51
C HIS A 278 2.37 18.80 1.77
N ILE A 279 2.44 19.30 3.01
CA ILE A 279 1.99 20.66 3.36
C ILE A 279 2.65 21.75 2.50
N ASN A 280 3.91 21.53 2.09
CA ASN A 280 4.68 22.43 1.22
C ASN A 280 4.51 22.16 -0.29
N ILE A 281 3.65 21.21 -0.68
CA ILE A 281 3.46 20.78 -2.07
C ILE A 281 2.01 20.99 -2.52
N CYS A 282 1.05 20.48 -1.73
CA CYS A 282 -0.39 20.70 -1.89
C CYS A 282 -1.10 20.44 -0.55
N ALA A 283 -1.18 21.46 0.32
CA ALA A 283 -1.86 21.33 1.60
C ALA A 283 -3.35 20.95 1.44
N ASP A 284 -4.04 21.55 0.46
CA ASP A 284 -5.47 21.28 0.23
C ASP A 284 -5.74 19.84 -0.23
N CYS A 285 -4.80 19.23 -0.97
CA CYS A 285 -4.91 17.85 -1.44
C CYS A 285 -4.87 16.84 -0.28
N HIS A 286 -4.24 17.17 0.85
CA HIS A 286 -4.01 16.21 1.93
C HIS A 286 -4.64 16.60 3.28
N ARG A 287 -5.08 17.85 3.45
CA ARG A 287 -5.75 18.31 4.67
C ARG A 287 -7.02 17.51 4.95
N GLY A 288 -7.88 17.36 3.95
CA GLY A 288 -9.17 16.69 4.09
C GLY A 288 -10.10 17.36 5.12
N PRO A 289 -11.28 16.78 5.37
CA PRO A 289 -12.27 17.33 6.32
C PRO A 289 -11.80 17.26 7.77
N LEU A 290 -12.08 18.26 8.60
CA LEU A 290 -11.94 18.22 10.07
C LEU A 290 -10.56 17.73 10.60
N LEU A 291 -9.46 18.20 9.99
CA LEU A 291 -8.10 17.78 10.39
C LEU A 291 -7.75 18.21 11.82
N GLU A 292 -8.09 19.44 12.20
CA GLU A 292 -7.73 20.01 13.50
C GLU A 292 -8.49 19.31 14.64
N GLU A 293 -9.76 19.01 14.41
CA GLU A 293 -10.61 18.25 15.31
C GLU A 293 -10.09 16.83 15.46
N TRP A 294 -9.70 16.18 14.35
CA TRP A 294 -9.07 14.85 14.39
C TRP A 294 -7.77 14.88 15.20
N MET A 295 -6.95 15.92 15.03
CA MET A 295 -5.68 16.07 15.74
C MET A 295 -5.89 16.38 17.22
N ASN A 296 -6.97 17.06 17.61
CA ASN A 296 -7.24 17.44 18.99
C ASN A 296 -8.12 16.45 19.75
N GLU A 297 -8.69 15.45 19.08
CA GLU A 297 -9.51 14.41 19.70
C GLU A 297 -8.75 13.64 20.79
N THR A 298 -9.40 13.49 21.95
CA THR A 298 -8.88 12.68 23.07
C THR A 298 -8.95 11.19 22.73
N VAL A 299 -7.81 10.51 22.77
CA VAL A 299 -7.72 9.08 22.51
C VAL A 299 -8.08 8.29 23.77
N ASN A 300 -9.34 7.85 23.85
CA ASN A 300 -9.86 7.10 25.00
C ASN A 300 -9.71 5.57 24.86
N SER A 301 -9.42 5.09 23.66
CA SER A 301 -9.22 3.66 23.34
C SER A 301 -8.22 3.52 22.21
N GLN A 302 -7.55 2.36 22.14
CA GLN A 302 -6.72 1.96 20.99
C GLN A 302 -7.55 1.28 19.89
N ASP A 303 -8.83 1.01 20.14
CA ASP A 303 -9.76 0.52 19.12
C ASP A 303 -9.94 1.56 18.02
N LEU A 304 -10.21 1.08 16.80
CA LEU A 304 -10.57 1.94 15.68
C LEU A 304 -12.07 2.23 15.69
N ASN A 305 -12.42 3.49 15.43
CA ASN A 305 -13.77 3.94 15.14
C ASN A 305 -13.78 4.90 13.95
N VAL A 306 -14.97 5.19 13.45
CA VAL A 306 -15.18 6.28 12.48
C VAL A 306 -15.17 7.59 13.24
N PHE A 307 -14.17 8.42 12.99
CA PHE A 307 -14.10 9.78 13.48
C PHE A 307 -15.11 10.67 12.74
N ASN A 308 -15.08 10.64 11.40
CA ASN A 308 -16.08 11.35 10.58
C ASN A 308 -16.30 10.65 9.23
N VAL A 309 -17.49 10.87 8.65
CA VAL A 309 -17.82 10.47 7.28
C VAL A 309 -17.60 11.66 6.37
N ALA A 310 -17.05 11.43 5.18
CA ALA A 310 -16.79 12.45 4.19
C ALA A 310 -17.13 12.00 2.77
N HIS A 311 -17.31 12.98 1.89
CA HIS A 311 -17.42 12.79 0.46
C HIS A 311 -16.42 13.70 -0.26
N ARG A 312 -15.92 13.25 -1.41
CA ARG A 312 -14.97 14.01 -2.24
C ARG A 312 -15.64 15.04 -3.14
N THR A 313 -16.59 15.79 -2.58
CA THR A 313 -17.26 16.95 -3.22
C THR A 313 -16.73 18.25 -2.61
N GLN A 314 -17.11 19.41 -3.14
CA GLN A 314 -16.77 20.71 -2.53
C GLN A 314 -17.08 20.71 -1.02
N PRO A 315 -16.16 21.19 -0.15
CA PRO A 315 -14.87 21.83 -0.47
C PRO A 315 -13.66 20.88 -0.65
N TYR A 316 -13.87 19.56 -0.66
CA TYR A 316 -12.83 18.51 -0.64
C TYR A 316 -12.68 17.76 -1.97
N ASN A 317 -13.05 18.37 -3.09
CA ASN A 317 -13.01 17.72 -4.41
C ASN A 317 -11.60 17.54 -5.00
N THR A 318 -10.59 18.17 -4.39
CA THR A 318 -9.17 17.95 -4.67
C THR A 318 -8.50 17.01 -3.67
N TRP A 319 -9.23 16.51 -2.67
CA TRP A 319 -8.67 15.66 -1.63
C TRP A 319 -8.21 14.32 -2.18
N GLU A 320 -7.00 13.91 -1.82
CA GLU A 320 -6.33 12.66 -2.18
C GLU A 320 -6.13 11.78 -0.93
N PRO A 321 -7.18 11.09 -0.46
CA PRO A 321 -7.08 10.18 0.68
C PRO A 321 -6.33 8.89 0.33
N ILE A 322 -5.64 8.32 1.31
CA ILE A 322 -5.22 6.91 1.28
C ILE A 322 -6.12 6.14 2.24
N PHE A 323 -6.58 4.97 1.80
CA PHE A 323 -7.63 4.23 2.50
C PHE A 323 -7.42 2.72 2.42
N ILE A 324 -8.00 2.03 3.39
CA ILE A 324 -8.31 0.61 3.28
C ILE A 324 -9.64 0.49 2.54
N GLY A 325 -9.59 -0.11 1.37
CA GLY A 325 -10.72 -0.38 0.50
C GLY A 325 -10.72 -1.85 0.08
N THR A 326 -11.22 -2.12 -1.12
CA THR A 326 -11.28 -3.47 -1.68
C THR A 326 -10.54 -3.55 -3.01
N VAL A 327 -10.24 -4.78 -3.44
CA VAL A 327 -9.67 -5.04 -4.77
C VAL A 327 -10.60 -4.60 -5.92
N ASP A 328 -11.89 -4.42 -5.64
CA ASP A 328 -12.94 -4.09 -6.60
C ASP A 328 -13.19 -2.58 -6.74
N ASP A 329 -12.53 -1.75 -5.91
CA ASP A 329 -12.60 -0.29 -6.05
C ASP A 329 -12.07 0.18 -7.42
N PRO A 330 -12.54 1.34 -7.94
CA PRO A 330 -12.10 1.85 -9.24
C PRO A 330 -10.58 1.76 -9.42
N PRO A 331 -10.09 1.29 -10.58
CA PRO A 331 -8.66 1.19 -10.83
C PRO A 331 -8.02 2.56 -11.02
N TYR A 332 -6.71 2.61 -10.83
CA TYR A 332 -5.92 3.77 -11.24
C TYR A 332 -5.79 3.81 -12.76
N ASP A 333 -5.83 5.00 -13.37
CA ASP A 333 -5.65 5.09 -14.82
C ASP A 333 -4.20 4.85 -15.20
N GLU A 334 -3.94 3.72 -15.86
CA GLU A 334 -2.61 3.19 -16.15
C GLU A 334 -1.82 3.99 -17.18
N ARG A 335 -2.45 4.95 -17.85
CA ARG A 335 -1.79 5.86 -18.80
C ARG A 335 -1.06 7.00 -18.09
N LEU A 336 -1.29 7.18 -16.79
CA LEU A 336 -0.66 8.23 -15.99
C LEU A 336 0.64 7.72 -15.34
N SER A 337 1.67 8.55 -15.44
CA SER A 337 2.99 8.32 -14.85
C SER A 337 3.20 9.16 -13.59
N TRP A 338 4.18 8.78 -12.77
CA TRP A 338 4.54 9.54 -11.58
C TRP A 338 5.05 10.95 -11.91
N GLU A 339 5.85 11.09 -12.96
CA GLU A 339 6.37 12.38 -13.44
C GLU A 339 5.26 13.32 -13.91
N GLY A 340 4.16 12.74 -14.38
CA GLY A 340 2.98 13.45 -14.86
C GLY A 340 2.13 14.09 -13.76
N GLN A 341 2.34 13.72 -12.49
CA GLN A 341 1.50 14.11 -11.36
C GLN A 341 0.02 13.73 -11.57
N LYS A 342 -0.85 14.06 -10.60
CA LYS A 342 -2.30 13.76 -10.62
C LYS A 342 -2.64 12.28 -10.90
N ASP A 343 -1.70 11.38 -10.66
CA ASP A 343 -1.81 9.96 -11.00
C ASP A 343 -2.90 9.23 -10.19
N LYS A 344 -3.35 9.82 -9.07
CA LYS A 344 -4.44 9.31 -8.23
C LYS A 344 -5.79 9.99 -8.51
N MET A 345 -5.81 11.12 -9.22
CA MET A 345 -7.00 11.98 -9.32
C MET A 345 -8.12 11.38 -10.18
N THR A 346 -7.79 10.56 -11.17
CA THR A 346 -8.78 9.88 -12.03
C THR A 346 -9.57 8.82 -11.26
N GLN A 347 -8.90 8.05 -10.40
CA GLN A 347 -9.56 7.12 -9.47
C GLN A 347 -10.45 7.89 -8.50
N ALA A 348 -9.91 8.96 -7.91
CA ALA A 348 -10.62 9.78 -6.94
C ALA A 348 -11.88 10.46 -7.55
N TYR A 349 -11.82 10.84 -8.83
CA TYR A 349 -13.00 11.27 -9.60
C TYR A 349 -14.04 10.16 -9.72
N ALA A 350 -13.63 8.95 -10.17
CA ALA A 350 -14.55 7.82 -10.32
C ALA A 350 -15.27 7.49 -9.01
N MET A 351 -14.54 7.47 -7.89
CA MET A 351 -15.11 7.23 -6.56
C MET A 351 -16.10 8.34 -6.15
N CYS A 352 -15.82 9.61 -6.46
CA CYS A 352 -16.75 10.71 -6.20
C CYS A 352 -18.07 10.54 -6.98
N VAL A 353 -17.98 10.24 -8.27
CA VAL A 353 -19.15 10.05 -9.14
C VAL A 353 -19.99 8.87 -8.67
N LEU A 354 -19.34 7.76 -8.31
CA LEU A 354 -20.00 6.57 -7.77
C LEU A 354 -20.59 6.79 -6.37
N GLY A 355 -20.34 7.93 -5.73
CA GLY A 355 -20.90 8.30 -4.43
C GLY A 355 -20.29 7.55 -3.27
N TYR A 356 -18.97 7.33 -3.32
CA TYR A 356 -18.24 6.71 -2.22
C TYR A 356 -18.35 7.54 -0.92
N GLU A 357 -18.52 6.81 0.18
CA GLU A 357 -18.33 7.30 1.54
C GLU A 357 -16.88 7.06 1.98
N PHE A 358 -16.25 8.10 2.49
CA PHE A 358 -14.89 8.07 3.04
C PHE A 358 -14.99 8.16 4.56
N GLN A 359 -14.94 7.03 5.25
CA GLN A 359 -14.94 6.96 6.71
C GLN A 359 -13.53 7.19 7.24
N ILE A 360 -13.27 8.36 7.79
CA ILE A 360 -11.97 8.70 8.38
C ILE A 360 -11.86 8.00 9.73
N LEU A 361 -10.80 7.20 9.90
CA LEU A 361 -10.55 6.46 11.13
C LEU A 361 -9.91 7.36 12.20
N ASP A 362 -10.32 7.19 13.46
CA ASP A 362 -9.85 7.98 14.61
C ASP A 362 -8.37 7.77 14.96
N ASN A 363 -7.91 6.51 15.00
CA ASN A 363 -6.58 6.12 15.52
C ASN A 363 -5.69 5.45 14.46
N ALA A 364 -5.98 5.62 13.17
CA ALA A 364 -5.16 5.09 12.07
C ALA A 364 -4.54 6.20 11.22
N PHE A 365 -3.22 6.14 11.04
CA PHE A 365 -2.47 7.07 10.24
C PHE A 365 -1.29 6.41 9.52
N LEU A 366 -0.76 7.11 8.52
CA LEU A 366 0.45 6.77 7.78
C LEU A 366 1.51 7.85 8.04
N VAL A 367 2.77 7.43 8.09
CA VAL A 367 3.91 8.35 8.20
C VAL A 367 4.87 8.13 7.05
N HIS A 368 5.18 9.20 6.34
CA HIS A 368 6.18 9.22 5.28
C HIS A 368 7.61 9.37 5.86
N LYS A 369 8.57 8.59 5.34
CA LYS A 369 10.01 8.67 5.64
C LYS A 369 10.84 8.62 4.34
N PRO A 370 12.03 9.26 4.23
CA PRO A 370 12.72 10.08 5.23
C PRO A 370 12.44 11.58 5.11
N GLY A 371 11.89 12.15 6.18
CA GLY A 371 11.83 13.59 6.36
C GLY A 371 10.62 14.29 5.74
N ILE A 372 10.54 15.59 6.04
CA ILE A 372 9.55 16.52 5.51
C ILE A 372 10.01 17.03 4.15
N LYS A 373 9.21 16.82 3.10
CA LYS A 373 9.51 17.35 1.77
C LYS A 373 9.40 18.88 1.77
N ARG A 374 10.47 19.54 1.33
CA ARG A 374 10.62 21.01 1.35
C ARG A 374 10.13 21.73 0.08
N GLY A 375 9.58 21.01 -0.89
CA GLY A 375 9.00 21.63 -2.09
C GLY A 375 8.71 20.63 -3.21
N ARG A 376 8.06 21.13 -4.27
CA ARG A 376 7.77 20.33 -5.47
C ARG A 376 9.07 19.88 -6.14
N PRO A 377 9.18 18.60 -6.55
CA PRO A 377 10.30 18.19 -7.38
C PRO A 377 10.33 19.08 -8.64
N ARG A 378 11.51 19.59 -9.02
CA ARG A 378 11.69 20.37 -10.25
C ARG A 378 11.47 19.56 -11.54
N MET A 379 11.20 18.26 -11.41
CA MET A 379 11.07 17.34 -12.54
C MET A 379 9.64 17.34 -13.07
N GLY A 380 9.50 17.19 -14.39
CA GLY A 380 8.24 16.77 -14.99
C GLY A 380 7.31 17.85 -15.51
N PHE A 381 7.73 19.13 -15.67
CA PHE A 381 6.80 20.16 -16.19
C PHE A 381 6.15 19.77 -17.52
N PHE A 382 6.95 19.29 -18.48
CA PHE A 382 6.44 18.82 -19.76
C PHE A 382 5.57 17.55 -19.61
N GLN A 383 5.95 16.63 -18.73
CA GLN A 383 5.15 15.45 -18.41
C GLN A 383 3.80 15.84 -17.80
N ALA A 384 3.77 16.77 -16.86
CA ALA A 384 2.55 17.29 -16.24
C ALA A 384 1.64 17.96 -17.28
N GLN A 385 2.19 18.76 -18.20
CA GLN A 385 1.41 19.36 -19.28
C GLN A 385 0.83 18.30 -20.24
N ARG A 386 1.59 17.25 -20.55
CA ARG A 386 1.12 16.11 -21.35
C ARG A 386 0.00 15.36 -20.62
N THR A 387 0.15 15.13 -19.31
CA THR A 387 -0.85 14.52 -18.45
C THR A 387 -2.13 15.34 -18.42
N ASP A 388 -2.05 16.66 -18.18
CA ASP A 388 -3.21 17.55 -18.19
C ASP A 388 -3.92 17.53 -19.55
N THR A 389 -3.15 17.51 -20.64
CA THR A 389 -3.72 17.41 -22.00
C THR A 389 -4.44 16.08 -22.21
N LEU A 390 -3.82 14.96 -21.80
CA LEU A 390 -4.39 13.63 -21.89
C LEU A 390 -5.67 13.51 -21.06
N ILE A 391 -5.64 14.01 -19.81
CA ILE A 391 -6.79 14.02 -18.90
C ILE A 391 -7.96 14.78 -19.54
N ASN A 392 -7.72 16.04 -19.92
CA ASN A 392 -8.80 16.93 -20.38
C ASN A 392 -9.36 16.51 -21.75
N ARG A 393 -8.52 16.01 -22.67
CA ARG A 393 -8.97 15.67 -24.04
C ARG A 393 -9.52 14.26 -24.16
N LYS A 394 -9.11 13.33 -23.29
CA LYS A 394 -9.40 11.90 -23.43
C LYS A 394 -9.96 11.28 -22.16
N ILE A 395 -9.18 11.26 -21.07
CA ILE A 395 -9.52 10.48 -19.87
C ILE A 395 -10.85 10.95 -19.25
N LEU A 396 -11.05 12.25 -19.08
CA LEU A 396 -12.26 12.79 -18.46
C LEU A 396 -13.52 12.38 -19.23
N ARG A 397 -13.46 12.43 -20.57
CA ARG A 397 -14.57 12.01 -21.44
C ARG A 397 -14.84 10.51 -21.31
N GLU A 398 -13.81 9.68 -21.23
CA GLU A 398 -13.96 8.24 -21.02
C GLU A 398 -14.52 7.93 -19.63
N LEU A 399 -14.08 8.63 -18.59
CA LEU A 399 -14.63 8.52 -17.22
C LEU A 399 -16.10 8.92 -17.17
N HIS A 400 -16.52 9.96 -17.91
CA HIS A 400 -17.93 10.32 -18.05
C HIS A 400 -18.76 9.19 -18.65
N VAL A 401 -18.22 8.44 -19.62
CA VAL A 401 -18.91 7.30 -20.22
C VAL A 401 -18.94 6.11 -19.26
N MET A 402 -17.84 5.81 -18.58
CA MET A 402 -17.71 4.63 -17.72
C MET A 402 -18.45 4.76 -16.39
N TYR A 403 -18.40 5.94 -15.76
CA TYR A 403 -18.91 6.15 -14.40
C TYR A 403 -20.02 7.19 -14.34
N GLY A 404 -20.21 8.00 -15.38
CA GLY A 404 -21.11 9.15 -15.38
C GLY A 404 -20.41 10.44 -14.95
N SER A 405 -21.21 11.47 -14.72
CA SER A 405 -20.76 12.78 -14.22
C SER A 405 -21.61 13.21 -13.05
N ARG A 406 -21.00 13.83 -12.03
CA ARG A 406 -21.69 14.36 -10.86
C ARG A 406 -21.16 15.74 -10.52
N SER A 407 -22.06 16.70 -10.26
CA SER A 407 -21.68 18.06 -9.87
C SER A 407 -20.79 18.04 -8.63
N GLY A 408 -19.70 18.82 -8.66
CA GLY A 408 -18.73 18.92 -7.58
C GLY A 408 -17.58 17.90 -7.63
N CYS A 409 -17.65 16.85 -8.46
CA CYS A 409 -16.54 15.91 -8.67
C CYS A 409 -15.56 16.45 -9.72
N LEU A 410 -14.26 16.52 -9.38
CA LEU A 410 -13.19 17.03 -10.25
C LEU A 410 -12.02 16.05 -10.37
N ILE A 411 -11.11 16.29 -11.32
CA ILE A 411 -9.78 15.66 -11.46
C ILE A 411 -8.72 16.70 -11.13
#